data_AF-A0ABC8WJF0-F1
#
_entry.id   AF-A0ABC8WJF0-F1
#
_cell.length_a   1.000
_cell.length_b   1.000
_cell.length_c   1.000
_cell.angle_alpha   90.00
_cell.angle_beta   90.00
_cell.angle_gamma   90.00
#
_symmetry.space_group_name_H-M   'P 1'
#
loop_
_entity.id
_entity.type
_entity.pdbx_description
1 polymer ?
#
loop_
_entity_poly.entity_id
_entity_poly.type
_entity_poly.pdbx_seq_one_letter_code
_entity_poly.pdbx_strand_id
1 'polypeptide(L)'
;MVELVPIGPRRILMAYGYFTLKVYDDDVSGPLITEHWDVSEDEGIEEYTQTICVDPGRKFEITFLVIPNAIEANVEVKLKLKDLSSRSRAIYGKIKASATDHRNKSVHLFSCERGMSLSFPSGSTSILPLSPSMVAVPCRWHLELHIEVDLTIITTCDSQEEQDKNLKFSLEFTHEIMSHEREVDDDQVEVNNKWLTICN
;
A
#
# COMPACT_ATOMS: atom_id res chain seq x y z
N MET A 1 18.67 -0.25 4.72
CA MET A 1 17.40 0.50 4.78
C MET A 1 16.31 -0.52 5.01
N VAL A 2 15.67 -0.53 6.18
CA VAL A 2 14.64 -1.51 6.49
C VAL A 2 13.42 -1.11 5.67
N GLU A 3 13.06 -1.95 4.69
CA GLU A 3 11.77 -1.85 3.99
C GLU A 3 10.73 -2.17 5.06
N LEU A 4 10.13 -1.15 5.65
CA LEU A 4 8.96 -1.34 6.50
C LEU A 4 7.86 -1.77 5.54
N VAL A 5 7.80 -3.07 5.25
CA VAL A 5 6.66 -3.69 4.57
C VAL A 5 5.51 -3.49 5.54
N PRO A 6 4.53 -2.60 5.27
CA PRO A 6 3.39 -2.53 6.12
C PRO A 6 2.58 -3.77 5.76
N ILE A 7 2.88 -4.87 6.42
CA ILE A 7 1.94 -5.98 6.63
C ILE A 7 0.93 -5.52 7.69
N GLY A 8 0.52 -4.25 7.60
CA GLY A 8 -0.45 -3.65 8.46
C GLY A 8 -1.82 -4.28 8.20
N PRO A 9 -2.76 -4.18 9.15
CA PRO A 9 -4.10 -4.71 8.98
C PRO A 9 -4.73 -4.26 7.65
N ARG A 10 -5.72 -5.02 7.15
CA ARG A 10 -6.56 -4.62 5.99
C ARG A 10 -7.18 -3.22 6.11
N ARG A 11 -7.08 -2.59 7.29
CA ARG A 11 -7.60 -1.27 7.67
C ARG A 11 -6.58 -0.54 8.51
N ILE A 12 -6.58 0.79 8.44
CA ILE A 12 -5.79 1.64 9.34
C ILE A 12 -6.36 1.50 10.76
N LEU A 13 -5.49 1.44 11.77
CA LEU A 13 -5.90 1.45 13.17
C LEU A 13 -6.02 2.90 13.62
N MET A 14 -7.23 3.32 13.96
CA MET A 14 -7.53 4.67 14.45
C MET A 14 -7.81 4.64 15.94
N ALA A 15 -7.36 5.69 16.64
CA ALA A 15 -7.70 5.91 18.04
C ALA A 15 -7.88 7.41 18.29
N TYR A 16 -8.90 7.73 19.08
CA TYR A 16 -9.14 9.06 19.60
C TYR A 16 -8.57 9.11 21.02
N GLY A 17 -7.27 9.43 21.12
CA GLY A 17 -6.50 9.40 22.36
C GLY A 17 -5.67 8.12 22.51
N TYR A 18 -5.66 7.55 23.71
CA TYR A 18 -4.81 6.40 24.03
C TYR A 18 -5.15 5.19 23.17
N PHE A 19 -4.15 4.65 22.46
CA PHE A 19 -4.29 3.36 21.81
C PHE A 19 -3.45 2.31 22.52
N THR A 20 -3.95 1.07 22.50
CA THR A 20 -3.33 -0.05 23.19
C THR A 20 -3.21 -1.22 22.25
N LEU A 21 -1.98 -1.69 22.01
CA LEU A 21 -1.74 -2.90 21.25
C LEU A 21 -1.67 -4.08 22.20
N LYS A 22 -2.44 -5.11 21.90
CA LYS A 22 -2.47 -6.37 22.64
C LYS A 22 -2.00 -7.48 21.73
N VAL A 23 -0.89 -8.12 22.10
CA VAL A 23 -0.37 -9.30 21.38
C VAL A 23 -0.80 -10.54 22.16
N TYR A 24 -1.49 -11.44 21.48
CA TYR A 24 -1.91 -12.73 22.03
C TYR A 24 -0.97 -13.81 21.50
N ASP A 25 -0.44 -14.64 22.39
CA ASP A 25 0.16 -15.92 22.03
C ASP A 25 -0.98 -16.96 21.96
N ASP A 26 -0.89 -17.94 21.04
CA ASP A 26 -1.92 -18.97 20.83
C ASP A 26 -2.12 -19.83 22.09
N ASP A 27 -1.12 -19.88 22.97
CA ASP A 27 -1.25 -20.44 24.30
C ASP A 27 -2.00 -19.47 25.23
N VAL A 28 -3.27 -19.79 25.45
CA VAL A 28 -4.30 -19.12 26.29
C VAL A 28 -3.84 -18.79 27.74
N SER A 29 -2.63 -19.14 28.13
CA SER A 29 -2.04 -18.93 29.46
C SER A 29 -0.85 -17.96 29.49
N GLY A 30 -0.40 -17.40 28.36
CA GLY A 30 0.70 -16.43 28.31
C GLY A 30 0.31 -15.04 28.82
N PRO A 31 1.24 -14.25 29.37
CA PRO A 31 0.96 -12.89 29.81
C PRO A 31 0.55 -12.00 28.60
N LEU A 32 -0.61 -11.35 28.73
CA LEU A 32 -1.10 -10.38 27.74
C LEU A 32 -0.15 -9.18 27.68
N ILE A 33 0.61 -9.06 26.59
CA ILE A 33 1.49 -7.91 26.40
C ILE A 33 0.62 -6.73 25.96
N THR A 34 0.57 -5.71 26.80
CA THR A 34 -0.26 -4.51 26.63
C THR A 34 0.67 -3.31 26.61
N GLU A 35 0.77 -2.65 25.47
CA GLU A 35 1.56 -1.41 25.32
C GLU A 35 0.63 -0.24 25.07
N HIS A 36 0.94 0.90 25.69
CA HIS A 36 0.11 2.10 25.68
C HIS A 36 0.86 3.27 25.05
N TRP A 37 0.16 4.00 24.19
CA TRP A 37 0.67 5.23 23.60
C TRP A 37 -0.29 6.37 23.89
N ASP A 38 0.24 7.44 24.47
CA ASP A 38 -0.42 8.74 24.55
C ASP A 38 -0.04 9.50 23.29
N VAL A 39 -0.99 9.68 22.37
CA VAL A 39 -0.77 10.45 21.15
C VAL A 39 -1.52 11.75 21.29
N SER A 40 -0.78 12.84 21.50
CA SER A 40 -1.37 14.18 21.51
C SER A 40 -1.48 14.74 20.08
N GLU A 41 -2.52 15.54 19.82
CA GLU A 41 -2.75 16.15 18.50
C GLU A 41 -1.64 17.13 18.09
N ASP A 42 -0.87 17.63 19.06
CA ASP A 42 0.22 18.60 18.88
C ASP A 42 1.57 17.94 18.51
N GLU A 43 1.65 16.61 18.56
CA GLU A 43 2.87 15.88 18.22
C GLU A 43 3.10 15.79 16.70
N GLY A 44 4.37 15.71 16.32
CA GLY A 44 4.74 15.44 14.93
C GLY A 44 4.53 13.97 14.56
N ILE A 45 4.69 13.64 13.29
CA ILE A 45 4.75 12.22 12.87
C ILE A 45 5.98 11.58 13.50
N GLU A 46 5.76 10.49 14.22
CA GLU A 46 6.79 9.78 14.96
C GLU A 46 6.77 8.28 14.67
N GLU A 47 7.97 7.72 14.51
CA GLU A 47 8.17 6.28 14.42
C GLU A 47 8.47 5.75 15.81
N TYR A 48 7.75 4.71 16.17
CA TYR A 48 7.97 3.96 17.39
C TYR A 48 8.38 2.55 17.02
N THR A 49 9.45 2.08 17.66
CA THR A 49 9.86 0.67 17.59
C THR A 49 9.85 0.11 18.99
N GLN A 50 9.08 -0.96 19.20
CA GLN A 50 8.97 -1.64 20.47
C GLN A 50 9.37 -3.10 20.31
N THR A 51 10.30 -3.54 21.16
CA THR A 51 10.68 -4.96 21.24
C THR A 51 9.94 -5.63 22.38
N ILE A 52 9.03 -6.51 22.03
CA ILE A 52 8.25 -7.35 22.93
C ILE A 52 9.01 -8.66 23.18
N CYS A 53 9.33 -8.95 24.44
CA CYS A 53 9.94 -10.22 24.84
C CYS A 53 8.84 -11.16 25.34
N VAL A 54 8.55 -12.22 24.58
CA VAL A 54 7.49 -13.20 24.90
C VAL A 54 8.03 -14.29 25.83
N ASP A 55 9.23 -14.82 25.52
CA ASP A 55 9.91 -15.87 26.29
C ASP A 55 11.44 -15.69 26.20
N PRO A 56 12.24 -16.38 27.04
CA PRO A 56 13.69 -16.46 26.86
C PRO A 56 14.06 -16.93 25.45
N GLY A 57 14.61 -16.01 24.64
CA GLY A 57 15.01 -16.27 23.25
C GLY A 57 13.95 -15.97 22.18
N ARG A 58 12.70 -15.62 22.56
CA ARG A 58 11.66 -15.18 21.63
C ARG A 58 11.40 -13.68 21.80
N LYS A 59 11.88 -12.90 20.83
CA LYS A 59 11.67 -11.46 20.74
C LYS A 59 10.85 -11.14 19.49
N PHE A 60 9.85 -10.30 19.65
CA PHE A 60 9.06 -9.74 18.57
C PHE A 60 9.32 -8.24 18.52
N GLU A 61 9.65 -7.70 17.36
CA GLU A 61 9.83 -6.25 17.18
C GLU A 61 8.68 -5.72 16.35
N ILE A 62 8.05 -4.66 16.85
CA ILE A 62 6.97 -3.96 16.17
C ILE A 62 7.44 -2.54 15.90
N THR A 63 7.36 -2.15 14.64
CA THR A 63 7.57 -0.76 14.24
C THR A 63 6.28 -0.22 13.65
N PHE A 64 5.84 0.94 14.13
CA PHE A 64 4.68 1.64 13.60
C PHE A 64 4.96 3.13 13.47
N LEU A 65 4.22 3.76 12.56
CA LEU A 65 4.27 5.19 12.31
C LEU A 65 2.97 5.80 12.85
N VAL A 66 3.08 6.70 13.82
CA VAL A 66 1.93 7.45 14.35
C VAL A 66 1.79 8.72 13.55
N ILE A 67 0.61 8.92 12.97
CA ILE A 67 0.26 10.09 12.18
C ILE A 67 -0.90 10.81 12.88
N PRO A 68 -0.63 11.91 13.60
CA PRO A 68 -1.68 12.72 14.21
C PRO A 68 -2.57 13.34 13.14
N ASN A 69 -3.87 13.44 13.43
CA ASN A 69 -4.87 13.99 12.51
C ASN A 69 -4.79 13.36 11.11
N ALA A 70 -4.66 12.03 11.01
CA ALA A 70 -4.61 11.35 9.71
C ALA A 70 -6.00 11.25 9.06
N ILE A 71 -6.04 11.25 7.73
CA ILE A 71 -7.17 10.76 6.93
C ILE A 71 -6.78 9.50 6.16
N GLU A 72 -7.77 8.74 5.72
CA GLU A 72 -7.54 7.55 4.91
C GLU A 72 -7.56 7.91 3.42
N ALA A 73 -6.51 7.50 2.70
CA ALA A 73 -6.44 7.52 1.25
C ALA A 73 -6.76 6.12 0.73
N ASN A 74 -7.91 5.95 0.08
CA ASN A 74 -8.30 4.67 -0.53
C ASN A 74 -7.86 4.65 -1.99
N VAL A 75 -6.87 3.81 -2.28
CA VAL A 75 -6.29 3.66 -3.61
C VAL A 75 -6.95 2.50 -4.34
N GLU A 76 -7.33 2.74 -5.59
CA GLU A 76 -7.82 1.73 -6.52
C GLU A 76 -7.00 1.83 -7.81
N VAL A 77 -6.47 0.69 -8.28
CA VAL A 77 -5.72 0.61 -9.53
C VAL A 77 -6.52 -0.23 -10.51
N LYS A 78 -6.91 0.38 -11.63
CA LYS A 78 -7.56 -0.31 -12.74
C LYS A 78 -6.58 -0.49 -13.88
N LEU A 79 -6.65 -1.66 -14.48
CA LEU A 79 -5.81 -2.09 -15.59
C LEU A 79 -6.73 -2.32 -16.79
N LYS A 80 -6.41 -1.70 -17.92
CA LYS A 80 -7.07 -1.95 -19.19
C LYS A 80 -6.02 -2.38 -20.19
N LEU A 81 -5.93 -3.70 -20.38
CA LEU A 81 -4.92 -4.30 -21.22
C LEU A 81 -5.39 -4.34 -22.67
N LYS A 82 -4.47 -4.02 -23.57
CA LYS A 82 -4.68 -4.11 -25.02
C LYS A 82 -5.20 -5.50 -25.39
N ASP A 83 -6.21 -5.53 -26.25
CA ASP A 83 -6.71 -6.76 -26.85
C ASP A 83 -5.69 -7.30 -27.88
N LEU A 84 -5.06 -8.41 -27.55
CA LEU A 84 -4.00 -9.04 -28.36
C LEU A 84 -4.38 -10.46 -28.79
N SER A 85 -5.67 -10.78 -28.93
CA SER A 85 -6.20 -12.13 -29.24
C SER A 85 -5.97 -13.22 -28.17
N SER A 86 -5.01 -13.02 -27.26
CA SER A 86 -4.91 -13.77 -26.01
C SER A 86 -6.07 -13.41 -25.08
N ARG A 87 -6.64 -14.41 -24.40
CA ARG A 87 -7.70 -14.19 -23.41
C ARG A 87 -7.21 -13.47 -22.16
N SER A 88 -5.93 -13.61 -21.81
CA SER A 88 -5.36 -12.99 -20.62
C SER A 88 -3.86 -12.75 -20.74
N ARG A 89 -3.34 -11.84 -19.90
CA ARG A 89 -1.92 -11.49 -19.80
C ARG A 89 -1.50 -11.49 -18.34
N ALA A 90 -0.28 -11.94 -18.08
CA ALA A 90 0.27 -12.02 -16.74
C ALA A 90 0.97 -10.71 -16.35
N ILE A 91 0.77 -10.27 -15.11
CA ILE A 91 1.34 -9.03 -14.55
C ILE A 91 2.01 -9.34 -13.23
N TYR A 92 3.20 -8.78 -13.04
CA TYR A 92 3.91 -8.77 -11.76
C TYR A 92 4.51 -7.39 -11.52
N GLY A 93 5.11 -7.16 -10.35
CA GLY A 93 5.74 -5.89 -10.00
C GLY A 93 5.28 -5.35 -8.66
N LYS A 94 5.45 -4.04 -8.46
CA LYS A 94 5.20 -3.35 -7.20
C LYS A 94 4.44 -2.05 -7.41
N ILE A 95 3.57 -1.72 -6.47
CA ILE A 95 2.97 -0.40 -6.35
C ILE A 95 3.23 0.07 -4.93
N LYS A 96 3.82 1.25 -4.82
CA LYS A 96 4.18 1.88 -3.55
C LYS A 96 3.48 3.21 -3.40
N ALA A 97 3.13 3.55 -2.17
CA ALA A 97 2.55 4.83 -1.83
C ALA A 97 3.38 5.51 -0.73
N SER A 98 3.63 6.79 -0.85
CA SER A 98 4.38 7.57 0.14
C SER A 98 3.80 8.98 0.22
N ALA A 99 3.67 9.51 1.43
CA ALA A 99 3.39 10.94 1.62
C ALA A 99 4.69 11.65 2.00
N THR A 100 4.77 12.95 1.70
CA THR A 100 5.96 13.78 1.97
C THR A 100 6.36 13.74 3.44
N ASP A 101 5.39 13.66 4.34
CA ASP A 101 5.63 13.60 5.79
C ASP A 101 6.04 12.19 6.31
N HIS A 102 6.02 11.13 5.48
CA HIS A 102 6.35 9.76 5.90
C HIS A 102 7.85 9.50 6.13
N ARG A 103 8.70 10.54 6.26
CA ARG A 103 10.16 10.39 6.46
C ARG A 103 10.82 9.45 5.44
N ASN A 104 10.47 9.59 4.15
CA ASN A 104 10.95 8.73 3.05
C ASN A 104 10.53 7.24 3.14
N LYS A 105 9.48 6.93 3.91
CA LYS A 105 8.89 5.59 3.96
C LYS A 105 7.77 5.46 2.95
N SER A 106 7.60 4.24 2.45
CA SER A 106 6.53 3.89 1.53
C SER A 106 5.76 2.67 2.01
N VAL A 107 4.47 2.67 1.70
CA VAL A 107 3.56 1.57 1.90
C VAL A 107 3.47 0.78 0.60
N HIS A 108 3.74 -0.52 0.66
CA HIS A 108 3.57 -1.39 -0.48
C HIS A 108 2.08 -1.73 -0.62
N LEU A 109 1.42 -1.18 -1.63
CA LEU A 109 0.01 -1.49 -1.93
C LEU A 109 -0.13 -2.78 -2.72
N PHE A 110 0.88 -3.08 -3.53
CA PHE A 110 0.96 -4.30 -4.32
C PHE A 110 2.41 -4.74 -4.41
N SER A 111 2.65 -6.04 -4.27
CA SER A 111 3.97 -6.63 -4.49
C SER A 111 3.77 -8.06 -4.96
N CYS A 112 4.15 -8.33 -6.19
CA CYS A 112 4.02 -9.61 -6.84
C CYS A 112 5.31 -9.90 -7.60
N GLU A 113 5.96 -11.02 -7.29
CA GLU A 113 7.15 -11.47 -8.01
C GLU A 113 6.75 -12.17 -9.31
N ARG A 114 7.65 -12.22 -10.30
CA ARG A 114 7.37 -12.84 -11.61
C ARG A 114 6.79 -14.25 -11.51
N GLY A 115 7.29 -15.08 -10.57
CA GLY A 115 6.78 -16.44 -10.35
C GLY A 115 5.37 -16.52 -9.74
N MET A 116 4.83 -15.41 -9.24
CA MET A 116 3.49 -15.29 -8.66
C MET A 116 2.59 -14.36 -9.48
N SER A 117 2.94 -14.10 -10.75
CA SER A 117 2.24 -13.16 -11.62
C SER A 117 0.73 -13.40 -11.64
N LEU A 118 -0.04 -12.31 -11.67
CA LEU A 118 -1.49 -12.35 -11.74
C LEU A 118 -1.95 -12.26 -13.20
N SER A 119 -2.89 -13.13 -13.58
CA SER A 119 -3.47 -13.14 -14.93
C SER A 119 -4.70 -12.25 -15.00
N PHE A 120 -4.70 -11.28 -15.92
CA PHE A 120 -5.82 -10.36 -16.16
C PHE A 120 -6.36 -10.52 -17.59
N PRO A 121 -7.68 -10.43 -17.79
CA PRO A 121 -8.28 -10.49 -19.11
C PRO A 121 -7.80 -9.33 -20.01
N SER A 122 -7.61 -9.61 -21.30
CA SER A 122 -7.31 -8.59 -22.31
C SER A 122 -8.59 -7.99 -22.90
N GLY A 123 -8.55 -6.73 -23.32
CA GLY A 123 -9.70 -6.03 -23.92
C GLY A 123 -10.77 -5.59 -22.93
N SER A 124 -10.59 -5.81 -21.62
CA SER A 124 -11.49 -5.37 -20.57
C SER A 124 -10.75 -4.71 -19.42
N THR A 125 -11.47 -3.89 -18.65
CA THR A 125 -10.95 -3.26 -17.45
C THR A 125 -11.03 -4.22 -16.28
N SER A 126 -9.91 -4.39 -15.58
CA SER A 126 -9.79 -5.21 -14.36
C SER A 126 -9.26 -4.38 -13.20
N ILE A 127 -9.66 -4.72 -11.98
CA ILE A 127 -9.14 -4.08 -10.76
C ILE A 127 -7.97 -4.91 -10.24
N LEU A 128 -6.83 -4.27 -9.99
CA LEU A 128 -5.66 -4.89 -9.39
C LEU A 128 -5.92 -5.11 -7.89
N PRO A 129 -5.72 -6.33 -7.35
CA PRO A 129 -5.98 -6.60 -5.94
C PRO A 129 -4.87 -6.04 -5.05
N LEU A 130 -5.08 -4.83 -4.53
CA LEU A 130 -4.17 -4.20 -3.58
C LEU A 130 -4.34 -4.78 -2.17
N SER A 131 -3.24 -4.88 -1.43
CA SER A 131 -3.21 -5.34 -0.03
C SER A 131 -1.99 -4.76 0.70
N PRO A 132 -2.17 -3.67 1.48
CA PRO A 132 -3.41 -2.91 1.71
C PRO A 132 -3.82 -2.04 0.51
N SER A 133 -5.09 -1.62 0.46
CA SER A 133 -5.60 -0.60 -0.47
C SER A 133 -5.76 0.79 0.17
N MET A 134 -5.43 0.92 1.46
CA MET A 134 -5.61 2.16 2.22
C MET A 134 -4.28 2.62 2.80
N VAL A 135 -4.04 3.93 2.74
CA VAL A 135 -2.84 4.59 3.26
C VAL A 135 -3.28 5.70 4.21
N ALA A 136 -2.72 5.72 5.42
CA ALA A 136 -2.90 6.84 6.33
C ALA A 136 -2.02 8.00 5.84
N VAL A 137 -2.62 9.18 5.70
CA VAL A 137 -1.90 10.41 5.33
C VAL A 137 -2.28 11.54 6.29
N PRO A 138 -1.37 12.48 6.59
CA PRO A 138 -1.71 13.61 7.46
C PRO A 138 -2.79 14.51 6.83
N CYS A 139 -3.82 14.87 7.60
CA CYS A 139 -4.84 15.84 7.18
C CYS A 139 -4.27 17.25 7.25
N ARG A 140 -3.72 17.72 6.14
CA ARG A 140 -3.17 19.08 6.01
C ARG A 140 -3.70 19.75 4.75
N TRP A 141 -3.54 21.08 4.69
CA TRP A 141 -3.95 21.87 3.52
C TRP A 141 -3.13 21.48 2.28
N HIS A 142 -1.84 21.20 2.45
CA HIS A 142 -0.94 20.74 1.39
C HIS A 142 -0.75 19.22 1.49
N LEU A 143 -1.85 18.48 1.34
CA LEU A 143 -1.79 17.03 1.34
C LEU A 143 -1.24 16.55 0.00
N GLU A 144 -0.19 15.75 0.05
CA GLU A 144 0.50 15.20 -1.11
C GLU A 144 0.78 13.71 -0.90
N LEU A 145 0.17 12.88 -1.75
CA LEU A 145 0.38 11.44 -1.80
C LEU A 145 1.02 11.07 -3.13
N HIS A 146 2.20 10.49 -3.07
CA HIS A 146 2.88 9.94 -4.24
C HIS A 146 2.58 8.45 -4.36
N ILE A 147 2.24 8.02 -5.57
CA ILE A 147 2.08 6.61 -5.93
C ILE A 147 3.10 6.27 -7.01
N GLU A 148 4.01 5.36 -6.70
CA GLU A 148 4.94 4.78 -7.66
C GLU A 148 4.38 3.47 -8.17
N VAL A 149 4.19 3.39 -9.48
CA VAL A 149 3.78 2.19 -10.20
C VAL A 149 5.01 1.63 -10.91
N ASP A 150 5.36 0.38 -10.63
CA ASP A 150 6.42 -0.37 -11.30
C ASP A 150 5.89 -1.78 -11.60
N LEU A 151 5.13 -1.89 -12.68
CA LEU A 151 4.51 -3.15 -13.12
C LEU A 151 5.16 -3.65 -14.41
N THR A 152 5.22 -4.97 -14.56
CA THR A 152 5.66 -5.62 -15.77
C THR A 152 4.54 -6.52 -16.29
N ILE A 153 4.19 -6.34 -17.56
CA ILE A 153 3.23 -7.19 -18.27
C ILE A 153 4.03 -8.18 -19.13
N ILE A 154 3.77 -9.46 -18.94
CA ILE A 154 4.30 -10.54 -19.78
C ILE A 154 3.41 -10.65 -21.02
N THR A 155 3.99 -10.41 -22.19
CA THR A 155 3.32 -10.61 -23.48
C THR A 155 3.88 -11.85 -24.16
N THR A 156 2.99 -12.68 -24.68
CA THR A 156 3.35 -13.75 -25.61
C THR A 156 3.07 -13.25 -27.02
N CYS A 157 4.11 -12.99 -27.82
CA CYS A 157 3.94 -12.70 -29.24
C CYS A 157 3.81 -14.01 -30.04
N ASP A 158 3.22 -13.93 -31.24
CA ASP A 158 3.04 -15.06 -32.17
C ASP A 158 4.37 -15.78 -32.53
N SER A 159 5.52 -15.16 -32.22
CA SER A 159 6.87 -15.66 -32.45
C SER A 159 7.46 -16.50 -31.30
N GLN A 160 6.67 -16.95 -30.32
CA GLN A 160 7.07 -17.78 -29.15
C GLN A 160 7.98 -17.13 -28.10
N GLU A 161 8.53 -15.94 -28.34
CA GLU A 161 9.32 -15.23 -27.32
C GLU A 161 8.41 -14.42 -26.39
N GLU A 162 8.51 -14.68 -25.08
CA GLU A 162 7.94 -13.82 -24.05
C GLU A 162 8.67 -12.47 -24.05
N GLN A 163 7.93 -11.38 -24.17
CA GLN A 163 8.46 -10.04 -23.99
C GLN A 163 7.90 -9.43 -22.70
N ASP A 164 8.78 -8.81 -21.93
CA ASP A 164 8.42 -8.09 -20.71
C ASP A 164 8.24 -6.61 -21.06
N LYS A 165 7.04 -6.10 -20.83
CA LYS A 165 6.71 -4.67 -21.00
C LYS A 165 6.61 -4.00 -19.64
N ASN A 166 7.43 -2.98 -19.41
CA ASN A 166 7.47 -2.27 -18.14
C ASN A 166 6.59 -1.01 -18.16
N LEU A 167 5.75 -0.88 -17.13
CA LEU A 167 4.93 0.26 -16.81
C LEU A 167 5.48 0.88 -15.54
N LYS A 168 6.42 1.84 -15.71
CA LYS A 168 7.09 2.50 -14.60
C LYS A 168 6.88 4.01 -14.63
N PHE A 169 6.17 4.53 -13.64
CA PHE A 169 5.90 5.96 -13.50
C PHE A 169 5.49 6.33 -12.06
N SER A 170 5.57 7.62 -11.75
CA SER A 170 5.14 8.17 -10.47
C SER A 170 3.97 9.13 -10.69
N LEU A 171 3.02 9.09 -9.77
CA LEU A 171 1.81 9.91 -9.76
C LEU A 171 1.73 10.70 -8.46
N GLU A 172 1.23 11.92 -8.54
CA GLU A 172 1.06 12.81 -7.39
C GLU A 172 -0.44 13.10 -7.22
N PHE A 173 -0.96 12.81 -6.03
CA PHE A 173 -2.35 13.05 -5.66
C PHE A 173 -2.42 14.16 -4.61
N THR A 174 -3.34 15.08 -4.85
CA THR A 174 -3.64 16.21 -3.95
C THR A 174 -5.15 16.21 -3.67
N HIS A 175 -5.63 17.18 -2.90
CA HIS A 175 -7.09 17.38 -2.72
C HIS A 175 -7.82 17.62 -4.04
N GLU A 176 -7.16 18.22 -5.03
CA GLU A 176 -7.74 18.54 -6.33
C GLU A 176 -7.57 17.40 -7.34
N ILE A 177 -6.50 16.62 -7.22
CA ILE A 177 -6.14 15.57 -8.16
C ILE A 177 -6.36 14.20 -7.51
N MET A 178 -7.52 13.59 -7.82
CA MET A 178 -7.95 12.31 -7.26
C MET A 178 -7.84 11.14 -8.23
N SER A 179 -7.49 11.37 -9.49
CA SER A 179 -7.39 10.32 -10.50
C SER A 179 -6.30 10.65 -11.51
N HIS A 180 -5.57 9.62 -11.94
CA HIS A 180 -4.59 9.68 -13.01
C HIS A 180 -4.79 8.52 -13.96
N GLU A 181 -4.65 8.79 -15.25
CA GLU A 181 -4.71 7.80 -16.31
C GLU A 181 -3.42 7.87 -17.12
N ARG A 182 -2.79 6.71 -17.31
CA ARG A 182 -1.56 6.57 -18.10
C ARG A 182 -1.73 5.47 -19.12
N GLU A 183 -1.39 5.76 -20.36
CA GLU A 183 -1.40 4.82 -21.48
C GLU A 183 0.03 4.64 -21.99
N VAL A 184 0.42 3.39 -22.23
CA VAL A 184 1.72 2.97 -22.78
C VAL A 184 1.42 1.83 -23.76
N ASP A 185 1.78 1.97 -25.04
CA ASP A 185 1.46 1.06 -26.16
C ASP A 185 0.08 0.37 -26.06
N ASP A 186 -0.99 1.18 -25.98
CA ASP A 186 -2.40 0.80 -25.85
C ASP A 186 -2.78 0.00 -24.57
N ASP A 187 -1.83 -0.22 -23.65
CA ASP A 187 -2.10 -0.67 -22.29
C ASP A 187 -2.29 0.54 -21.39
N GLN A 188 -3.34 0.51 -20.57
CA GLN A 188 -3.71 1.63 -19.74
C GLN A 188 -3.79 1.26 -18.26
N VAL A 189 -3.29 2.16 -17.42
CA VAL A 189 -3.38 2.10 -15.97
C VAL A 189 -4.08 3.38 -15.49
N GLU A 190 -5.20 3.19 -14.80
CA GLU A 190 -5.94 4.26 -14.12
C GLU A 190 -5.76 4.06 -12.62
N VAL A 191 -5.26 5.08 -11.93
CA VAL A 191 -5.08 5.08 -10.48
C VAL A 191 -6.02 6.11 -9.90
N ASN A 192 -6.95 5.65 -9.08
CA ASN A 192 -7.89 6.48 -8.36
C ASN A 192 -7.51 6.53 -6.89
N ASN A 193 -7.71 7.70 -6.31
CA ASN A 193 -7.61 7.91 -4.88
C ASN A 193 -8.91 8.57 -4.39
N LYS A 194 -9.43 8.07 -3.29
CA LYS A 194 -10.55 8.69 -2.57
C LYS A 194 -10.08 9.05 -1.18
N TRP A 195 -10.10 10.35 -0.89
CA TRP A 195 -9.94 10.86 0.46
C TRP A 195 -11.20 10.54 1.26
N LEU A 196 -11.09 9.62 2.19
CA LEU A 196 -12.14 9.38 3.15
C LEU A 196 -11.84 10.30 4.34
N THR A 197 -12.47 11.47 4.30
CA THR A 197 -12.51 12.35 5.45
C THR A 197 -13.21 11.59 6.56
N ILE A 198 -12.51 11.42 7.68
CA ILE A 198 -13.11 10.86 8.88
C ILE A 198 -13.93 12.00 9.48
N CYS A 199 -15.16 12.17 8.99
CA CYS A 199 -16.11 13.07 9.60
C CYS A 199 -16.50 12.50 10.97
N ASN A 200 -16.22 13.27 12.03
CA ASN A 200 -17.07 13.30 13.22
C ASN A 200 -18.22 14.29 12.97
#